data_AF-A0A936DI75-F1
#
_entry.id   AF-A0A936DI75-F1
#
_cell.length_a   1.000
_cell.length_b   1.000
_cell.length_c   1.000
_cell.angle_alpha   90.00
_cell.angle_beta   90.00
_cell.angle_gamma   90.00
#
_symmetry.space_group_name_H-M   'P 1'
#
loop_
_entity.id
_entity.type
_entity.pdbx_description
1 polymer ?
#
loop_
_entity_poly.entity_id
_entity_poly.type
_entity_poly.pdbx_seq_one_letter_code
_entity_poly.pdbx_strand_id
1 'polypeptide(L)'
;MAICCTAARWSIPISQTDGFPTAFSWGYRLAARADYQNVFGTPFKMSPRAAFNHDVNGITPGPGGNFLEGRKSLTVGVETTYLNQWAADISYTGFRGAGHLNLIHDRDFVSFTVKYSF
;
A
#
# COMPACT_ATOMS: atom_id res chain seq x y z
N MET A 1 39.24 6.35 46.50
CA MET A 1 37.98 5.99 45.81
C MET A 1 37.87 6.90 44.59
N ALA A 2 38.45 6.46 43.47
CA ALA A 2 38.40 7.17 42.19
C ALA A 2 37.43 6.41 41.29
N ILE A 3 36.27 6.99 41.03
CA ILE A 3 35.32 6.45 40.04
C ILE A 3 35.75 7.04 38.69
N CYS A 4 36.59 6.27 38.01
CA CYS A 4 37.06 6.54 36.66
C CYS A 4 35.97 6.11 35.66
N CYS A 5 35.51 7.08 34.86
CA CYS A 5 35.15 6.94 33.45
C CYS A 5 34.43 5.64 33.01
N THR A 6 33.09 5.66 32.99
CA THR A 6 32.31 4.76 32.14
C THR A 6 31.61 5.62 31.08
N ALA A 7 32.03 5.45 29.83
CA ALA A 7 31.64 6.19 28.65
C ALA A 7 30.14 6.52 28.60
N ALA A 8 29.81 7.81 28.74
CA ALA A 8 28.59 8.35 28.20
C ALA A 8 28.67 8.18 26.68
N ARG A 9 28.06 7.11 26.15
CA ARG A 9 27.85 6.94 24.72
C ARG A 9 26.89 8.05 24.32
N TRP A 10 27.46 9.16 23.84
CA TRP A 10 26.77 10.28 23.21
C TRP A 10 25.92 9.73 22.06
N SER A 11 24.69 9.30 22.35
CA SER A 11 23.65 9.18 21.35
C SER A 11 23.28 10.61 20.97
N ILE A 12 24.07 11.19 20.04
CA ILE A 12 23.70 12.41 19.34
C ILE A 12 22.27 12.16 18.84
N PRO A 13 21.26 12.94 19.26
CA PRO A 13 19.96 12.82 18.65
C PRO A 13 20.17 13.10 17.16
N ILE A 14 19.97 12.08 16.33
CA ILE A 14 19.85 12.29 14.89
C ILE A 14 18.56 13.09 14.71
N SER A 15 18.68 14.41 14.72
CA SER A 15 17.59 15.28 14.30
C SER A 15 17.12 14.76 12.95
N GLN A 16 15.87 14.33 12.88
CA GLN A 16 15.29 13.80 11.64
C GLN A 16 15.40 14.93 10.61
N THR A 17 16.31 14.77 9.65
CA THR A 17 16.48 15.72 8.54
C THR A 17 15.38 15.56 7.49
N ASP A 18 14.62 14.47 7.56
CA ASP A 18 13.55 14.09 6.64
C ASP A 18 12.18 14.19 7.31
N GLY A 19 11.14 14.46 6.52
CA GLY A 19 9.76 14.64 6.99
C GLY A 19 9.20 16.06 6.84
N PHE A 20 10.02 17.01 6.36
CA PHE A 20 9.56 18.37 6.08
C PHE A 20 8.81 18.46 4.74
N PRO A 21 7.76 19.29 4.65
CA PRO A 21 7.07 19.53 3.39
C PRO A 21 7.98 20.09 2.31
N THR A 22 7.85 19.57 1.09
CA THR A 22 8.62 20.05 -0.07
C THR A 22 7.78 20.99 -0.93
N ALA A 23 8.44 21.90 -1.66
CA ALA A 23 7.77 22.85 -2.56
C ALA A 23 7.08 22.17 -3.76
N PHE A 24 7.54 20.97 -4.13
CA PHE A 24 6.96 20.14 -5.18
C PHE A 24 6.86 18.69 -4.69
N SER A 25 5.73 18.05 -4.97
CA SER A 25 5.49 16.64 -4.64
C SER A 25 4.74 15.97 -5.77
N TRP A 26 5.16 14.77 -6.17
CA TRP A 26 4.54 14.01 -7.24
C TRP A 26 4.60 12.50 -7.01
N GLY A 27 3.67 11.79 -7.64
CA GLY A 27 3.57 10.35 -7.62
C GLY A 27 2.70 9.85 -8.76
N TYR A 28 2.70 8.54 -8.97
CA TYR A 28 1.88 7.89 -9.99
C TYR A 28 1.03 6.78 -9.38
N ARG A 29 -0.15 6.58 -9.98
CA ARG A 29 -1.11 5.54 -9.61
C ARG A 29 -1.50 4.80 -10.89
N LEU A 30 -1.27 3.50 -10.90
CA LEU A 30 -1.55 2.62 -12.03
C LEU A 30 -2.62 1.64 -11.59
N ALA A 31 -3.64 1.45 -12.44
CA ALA A 31 -4.65 0.43 -12.24
C ALA A 31 -4.85 -0.33 -13.53
N ALA A 32 -4.86 -1.65 -13.44
CA ALA A 32 -5.13 -2.55 -14.53
C ALA A 32 -6.22 -3.53 -14.09
N ARG A 33 -7.20 -3.74 -14.97
CA ARG A 33 -8.24 -4.76 -14.83
C ARG A 33 -8.40 -5.44 -16.17
N ALA A 34 -8.44 -6.75 -16.16
CA ALA A 34 -8.83 -7.54 -17.31
C ALA A 34 -10.13 -8.27 -16.97
N ASP A 35 -11.07 -8.32 -17.90
CA ASP A 35 -12.33 -9.02 -17.73
C ASP A 35 -12.41 -10.16 -18.74
N TYR A 36 -12.33 -11.40 -18.25
CA TYR A 36 -12.44 -12.61 -19.06
C TYR A 36 -13.87 -13.13 -19.02
N GLN A 37 -14.54 -13.05 -20.16
CA GLN A 37 -15.88 -13.61 -20.35
C GLN A 37 -15.73 -15.02 -20.94
N ASN A 38 -16.25 -16.02 -20.23
CA ASN A 38 -16.19 -17.45 -20.59
C ASN A 38 -14.78 -18.07 -20.49
N VAL A 39 -14.26 -18.16 -19.27
CA VAL A 39 -12.99 -18.83 -19.00
C VAL A 39 -13.07 -20.30 -19.41
N PHE A 40 -12.22 -20.75 -20.33
CA PHE A 40 -12.18 -22.13 -20.86
C PHE A 40 -13.51 -22.68 -21.41
N GLY A 41 -14.39 -21.83 -21.94
CA GLY A 41 -15.71 -22.27 -22.44
C GLY A 41 -16.73 -22.60 -21.35
N THR A 42 -16.43 -22.26 -20.10
CA THR A 42 -17.34 -22.36 -18.95
C THR A 42 -18.06 -21.03 -18.71
N PRO A 43 -19.22 -21.00 -18.03
CA PRO A 43 -19.94 -19.76 -17.73
C PRO A 43 -19.33 -18.95 -16.57
N PHE A 44 -18.07 -19.21 -16.21
CA PHE A 44 -17.32 -18.42 -15.24
C PHE A 44 -16.79 -17.13 -15.88
N LYS A 45 -17.03 -16.02 -15.22
CA LYS A 45 -16.39 -14.73 -15.50
C LYS A 45 -15.29 -14.50 -14.47
N MET A 46 -14.09 -14.18 -14.92
CA MET A 46 -12.95 -13.91 -14.05
C MET A 46 -12.38 -12.53 -14.38
N SER A 47 -12.16 -11.74 -13.33
CA SER A 47 -11.76 -10.34 -13.44
C SER A 47 -10.56 -10.07 -12.52
N PRO A 48 -9.33 -10.44 -12.93
CA PRO A 48 -8.14 -10.05 -12.21
C PRO A 48 -7.94 -8.52 -12.26
N ARG A 49 -7.56 -7.93 -11.13
CA ARG A 49 -7.26 -6.52 -10.97
C ARG A 49 -5.95 -6.31 -10.21
N ALA A 50 -5.17 -5.32 -10.62
CA ALA A 50 -3.98 -4.88 -9.93
C ALA A 50 -3.97 -3.35 -9.89
N ALA A 51 -3.67 -2.78 -8.74
CA ALA A 51 -3.49 -1.35 -8.54
C ALA A 51 -2.17 -1.10 -7.82
N PHE A 52 -1.33 -0.23 -8.36
CA PHE A 52 -0.04 0.13 -7.81
C PHE A 52 0.06 1.64 -7.68
N ASN A 53 0.38 2.11 -6.48
CA ASN A 53 0.61 3.52 -6.20
C ASN A 53 2.03 3.71 -5.71
N HIS A 54 2.68 4.77 -6.17
CA HIS A 54 4.01 5.16 -5.71
C HIS A 54 4.13 6.68 -5.67
N ASP A 55 4.38 7.19 -4.48
CA ASP A 55 4.69 8.59 -4.22
C ASP A 55 6.21 8.76 -4.39
N VAL A 56 6.66 9.34 -5.50
CA VAL A 56 8.07 9.27 -5.93
C VAL A 56 8.94 10.26 -5.18
N ASN A 57 8.50 11.50 -5.08
CA ASN A 57 9.24 12.54 -4.39
C ASN A 57 8.30 13.57 -3.78
N GLY A 58 8.68 14.05 -2.60
CA GLY A 58 8.05 15.17 -1.94
C GLY A 58 6.97 14.80 -0.94
N ILE A 59 6.83 15.66 0.05
CA ILE A 59 5.90 15.52 1.17
C ILE A 59 4.94 16.70 1.13
N THR A 60 3.65 16.42 1.03
CA THR A 60 2.63 17.48 1.01
C THR A 60 2.46 18.06 2.42
N PRO A 61 2.47 19.40 2.59
CA PRO A 61 2.20 20.03 3.88
C PRO A 61 0.76 19.83 4.34
N GLY A 62 0.58 19.45 5.61
CA GLY A 62 -0.70 19.54 6.31
C GLY A 62 -1.26 18.23 6.85
N PRO A 63 -2.33 18.30 7.67
CA PRO A 63 -2.97 17.15 8.34
C PRO A 63 -3.69 16.18 7.38
N GLY A 64 -3.64 16.43 6.07
CA GLY A 64 -4.26 15.62 5.01
C GLY A 64 -3.39 15.50 3.75
N GLY A 65 -2.06 15.61 3.89
CA GLY A 65 -1.13 15.50 2.77
C GLY A 65 -1.29 14.19 2.01
N ASN A 66 -1.51 14.28 0.69
CA ASN A 66 -1.81 13.11 -0.15
C ASN A 66 -0.54 12.34 -0.58
N PHE A 67 0.63 12.98 -0.54
CA PHE A 67 1.91 12.37 -0.93
C PHE A 67 2.86 12.28 0.26
N LEU A 68 3.43 11.08 0.43
CA LEU A 68 4.49 10.82 1.38
C LEU A 68 5.67 10.21 0.62
N GLU A 69 6.81 10.90 0.62
CA GLU A 69 7.96 10.51 -0.20
C GLU A 69 8.35 9.03 -0.01
N GLY A 70 8.41 8.29 -1.12
CA GLY A 70 8.82 6.90 -1.15
C GLY A 70 7.73 5.90 -0.77
N ARG A 71 6.51 6.34 -0.46
CA ARG A 71 5.39 5.45 -0.10
C ARG A 71 4.88 4.71 -1.33
N LYS A 72 4.70 3.40 -1.18
CA LYS A 72 4.20 2.48 -2.19
C LYS A 72 3.03 1.69 -1.64
N SER A 73 2.03 1.43 -2.46
CA SER A 73 0.97 0.47 -2.15
C SER A 73 0.70 -0.40 -3.36
N LEU A 74 0.57 -1.70 -3.15
CA LEU A 74 0.20 -2.66 -4.18
C LEU A 74 -1.06 -3.40 -3.73
N THR A 75 -2.11 -3.30 -4.51
CA THR A 75 -3.31 -4.11 -4.36
C THR A 75 -3.42 -5.04 -5.55
N VAL A 76 -3.56 -6.34 -5.29
CA VAL A 76 -3.88 -7.33 -6.32
C VAL A 76 -5.12 -8.09 -5.89
N GLY A 77 -5.97 -8.43 -6.83
CA GLY A 77 -7.18 -9.17 -6.54
C GLY A 77 -7.75 -9.85 -7.75
N VAL A 78 -8.67 -10.75 -7.50
CA VAL A 78 -9.42 -11.47 -8.51
C VAL A 78 -10.85 -11.60 -8.05
N GLU A 79 -11.75 -11.21 -8.94
CA GLU A 79 -13.17 -11.40 -8.77
C GLU A 79 -13.64 -12.48 -9.75
N THR A 80 -14.37 -13.47 -9.26
CA THR A 80 -14.94 -14.54 -10.06
C THR A 80 -16.44 -14.56 -9.85
N THR A 81 -17.20 -14.54 -10.94
CA THR A 81 -18.66 -14.61 -10.92
C THR A 81 -19.14 -15.81 -11.75
N TYR A 82 -20.04 -16.60 -11.18
CA TYR A 82 -20.71 -17.72 -11.83
C TYR A 82 -22.19 -17.40 -12.05
N LEU A 83 -22.60 -17.33 -13.32
CA LEU A 83 -23.98 -17.08 -13.76
C LEU A 83 -24.66 -15.86 -13.10
N ASN A 84 -23.88 -14.89 -12.61
CA ASN A 84 -24.35 -13.76 -11.79
C ASN A 84 -25.10 -14.14 -10.50
N GLN A 85 -25.10 -15.42 -10.11
CA GLN A 85 -25.73 -15.92 -8.88
C GLN A 85 -24.73 -16.01 -7.74
N TRP A 86 -23.52 -16.48 -8.05
CA TRP A 86 -22.42 -16.60 -7.10
C TRP A 86 -21.31 -15.67 -7.52
N ALA A 87 -20.87 -14.79 -6.63
CA ALA A 87 -19.67 -13.99 -6.83
C ALA A 87 -18.71 -14.17 -5.66
N ALA A 88 -17.43 -14.32 -5.97
CA ALA A 88 -16.35 -14.41 -4.99
C ALA A 88 -15.26 -13.40 -5.38
N ASP A 89 -14.77 -12.63 -4.42
CA ASP A 89 -13.68 -11.66 -4.59
C ASP A 89 -12.62 -11.93 -3.53
N ILE A 90 -11.38 -12.12 -3.99
CA ILE A 90 -10.20 -12.21 -3.13
C ILE A 90 -9.28 -11.05 -3.51
N SER A 91 -8.82 -10.29 -2.52
CA SER A 91 -7.83 -9.25 -2.75
C SER A 91 -6.80 -9.20 -1.62
N TYR A 92 -5.57 -8.88 -1.99
CA TYR A 92 -4.46 -8.62 -1.08
C TYR A 92 -3.98 -7.19 -1.32
N THR A 93 -3.83 -6.43 -0.25
CA THR A 93 -3.24 -5.10 -0.28
C THR A 93 -2.03 -5.06 0.62
N GLY A 94 -0.90 -4.64 0.06
CA GLY A 94 0.33 -4.40 0.78
C GLY A 94 0.77 -2.94 0.71
N PHE A 95 1.34 -2.44 1.81
CA PHE A 95 1.92 -1.11 1.92
C PHE A 95 3.43 -1.25 2.12
N ARG A 96 4.23 -0.42 1.44
CA ARG A 96 5.71 -0.47 1.48
C ARG A 96 6.31 0.93 1.34
N GLY A 97 7.59 1.09 1.67
CA GLY A 97 8.35 2.35 1.52
C GLY A 97 8.01 3.48 2.51
N ALA A 98 8.66 4.64 2.33
CA ALA A 98 8.56 5.83 3.20
C ALA A 98 9.02 5.66 4.67
N GLY A 99 9.71 4.56 5.00
CA GLY A 99 10.45 4.38 6.25
C GLY A 99 9.63 4.67 7.52
N HIS A 100 10.23 5.38 8.48
CA HIS A 100 9.58 5.74 9.75
C HIS A 100 8.42 6.73 9.60
N LEU A 101 8.32 7.42 8.46
CA LEU A 101 7.22 8.36 8.19
C LEU A 101 5.94 7.63 7.77
N ASN A 102 6.03 6.37 7.34
CA ASN A 102 4.90 5.56 6.93
C ASN A 102 4.46 4.61 8.06
N LEU A 103 3.56 5.09 8.92
CA LEU A 103 3.02 4.31 10.04
C LEU A 103 2.17 3.10 9.62
N ILE A 104 1.79 3.00 8.34
CA ILE A 104 1.02 1.87 7.79
C ILE A 104 1.89 0.89 7.00
N HIS A 105 3.21 1.07 7.01
CA HIS A 105 4.16 0.29 6.22
C HIS A 105 4.12 -1.23 6.45
N ASP A 106 3.74 -1.72 7.63
CA ASP A 106 3.65 -3.17 7.89
C ASP A 106 2.21 -3.71 7.85
N ARG A 107 1.24 -2.85 7.53
CA ARG A 107 -0.17 -3.11 7.77
C ARG A 107 -0.86 -3.73 6.56
N ASP A 108 -0.26 -4.80 6.06
CA ASP A 108 -0.77 -5.58 4.94
C ASP A 108 -2.00 -6.40 5.35
N PHE A 109 -2.97 -6.56 4.44
CA PHE A 109 -4.17 -7.34 4.71
C PHE A 109 -4.69 -8.08 3.49
N VAL A 110 -5.41 -9.17 3.74
CA VAL A 110 -6.16 -9.94 2.74
C VAL A 110 -7.63 -9.77 3.03
N SER A 111 -8.42 -9.52 1.99
CA SER A 111 -9.87 -9.46 2.05
C SER A 111 -10.47 -10.55 1.16
N PHE A 112 -11.48 -11.23 1.69
CA PHE A 112 -12.28 -12.19 0.95
C PHE A 112 -13.75 -11.86 1.10
N THR A 113 -14.50 -11.92 0.00
CA THR A 113 -15.94 -11.65 -0.04
C THR A 113 -16.64 -12.70 -0.89
N VAL A 114 -17.76 -13.23 -0.40
CA VAL A 114 -18.66 -14.09 -1.17
C VAL A 114 -20.04 -13.47 -1.18
N LYS A 115 -20.68 -13.46 -2.34
CA LYS A 115 -22.04 -12.96 -2.55
C LYS A 115 -22.87 -14.04 -3.22
N TYR A 116 -24.09 -14.19 -2.75
CA TYR A 116 -25.10 -15.05 -3.33
C TYR A 116 -26.35 -14.21 -3.63
N SER A 117 -26.84 -14.28 -4.86
CA SER A 117 -28.07 -13.61 -5.30
C SER A 117 -29.09 -14.68 -5.67
N PHE A 118 -30.25 -14.62 -5.02
CA PHE A 118 -31.42 -15.45 -5.31
C PHE A 118 -32.31 -14.81 -6.37
#